data_AF-A0A662D5X6-F1
#
_entry.id   AF-A0A662D5X6-F1
#
_cell.length_a   1.000
_cell.length_b   1.000
_cell.length_c   1.000
_cell.angle_alpha   90.00
_cell.angle_beta   90.00
_cell.angle_gamma   90.00
#
_symmetry.space_group_name_H-M   'P 1'
#
loop_
_entity.id
_entity.type
_entity.pdbx_description
1 polymer ?
#
loop_
_entity_poly.entity_id
_entity_poly.type
_entity_poly.pdbx_seq_one_letter_code
_entity_poly.pdbx_strand_id
1 'polypeptide(L)'
;MIKMGNYSRFNFWSPLFWPFTTLVPRLVLLMMFLAFPLFTLANDLPNPIYQSWSAHQALKQSTPFRLHWVHLGPVMNSARVEAVQAHPARPGTMYVAFGSGNLWKTTDNGLTWKPIFENQPVLGIGDIAVAPSNPDVIWLGSG
;
A
#
# COMPACT_ATOMS: atom_id res chain seq x y z
N MET A 1 82.53 28.55 56.74
CA MET A 1 82.14 27.26 56.13
C MET A 1 80.66 27.02 56.45
N ILE A 2 79.75 27.38 55.55
CA ILE A 2 78.31 27.07 55.70
C ILE A 2 77.84 26.51 54.35
N LYS A 3 77.27 25.32 54.45
CA LYS A 3 77.02 24.35 53.38
C LYS A 3 75.76 24.75 52.60
N MET A 4 75.85 24.86 51.27
CA MET A 4 74.72 25.02 50.37
C MET A 4 73.80 23.80 50.45
N GLY A 5 72.50 24.03 50.68
CA GLY A 5 71.45 23.02 50.76
C GLY A 5 70.70 22.83 49.43
N ASN A 6 70.51 21.57 49.07
CA ASN A 6 69.95 21.04 47.83
C ASN A 6 68.55 21.58 47.45
N TYR A 7 68.35 21.81 46.15
CA TYR A 7 67.05 21.94 45.51
C TYR A 7 66.33 20.59 45.47
N SER A 8 65.22 20.45 46.21
CA SER A 8 64.30 19.32 46.09
C SER A 8 63.19 19.61 45.08
N ARG A 9 63.03 18.68 44.14
CA ARG A 9 62.06 18.68 43.04
C ARG A 9 60.62 18.83 43.54
N PHE A 10 59.88 19.79 42.99
CA PHE A 10 58.43 19.92 43.18
C PHE A 10 57.72 18.79 42.43
N ASN A 11 57.19 17.79 43.15
CA ASN A 11 56.36 16.73 42.59
C ASN A 11 54.91 17.24 42.42
N PHE A 12 54.50 17.43 41.16
CA PHE A 12 53.14 17.83 40.75
C PHE A 12 52.16 16.64 40.76
N TRP A 13 52.10 15.87 41.84
CA TRP A 13 51.18 14.72 41.95
C TRP A 13 50.39 14.82 43.25
N SER A 14 49.27 15.55 43.21
CA SER A 14 48.23 15.48 44.24
C SER A 14 46.98 14.77 43.67
N PRO A 15 46.40 13.79 44.36
CA PRO A 15 45.30 12.96 43.84
C PRO A 15 43.94 13.69 43.80
N LEU A 16 43.86 14.95 44.23
CA LEU A 16 42.60 15.70 44.33
C LEU A 16 42.08 16.27 43.00
N PHE A 17 42.89 16.30 41.93
CA PHE A 17 42.47 16.82 40.62
C PHE A 17 41.93 15.75 39.65
N TRP A 18 41.99 14.47 40.01
CA TRP A 18 41.59 13.35 39.15
C TRP A 18 40.07 13.07 39.01
N PRO A 19 39.16 13.44 39.94
CA PRO A 19 37.76 13.04 39.81
C PRO A 19 37.02 13.86 38.74
N PHE A 20 37.41 15.11 38.50
CA PHE A 20 36.66 16.00 37.59
C PHE A 20 36.91 15.74 36.09
N THR A 21 38.09 15.25 35.72
CA THR A 21 38.45 15.00 34.30
C THR A 21 37.84 13.71 33.73
N THR A 22 37.42 12.77 34.60
CA THR A 22 36.84 11.48 34.21
C THR A 22 35.31 11.43 34.34
N LEU A 23 34.71 12.36 35.09
CA LEU A 23 33.25 12.46 35.28
C LEU A 23 32.54 13.02 34.04
N VAL A 24 33.08 14.06 33.41
CA VAL A 24 32.45 14.70 32.23
C VAL A 24 32.30 13.72 31.05
N PRO A 25 33.33 12.95 30.64
CA PRO A 25 33.19 11.96 29.56
C PRO A 25 32.19 10.85 29.90
N ARG A 26 32.12 10.42 31.17
CA ARG A 26 31.18 9.40 31.63
C ARG A 26 29.73 9.87 31.58
N LEU A 27 29.46 11.12 31.96
CA LEU A 27 28.14 11.72 31.86
C LEU A 27 27.70 11.93 30.42
N VAL A 28 28.61 12.34 29.53
CA VAL A 28 28.35 12.45 28.09
C VAL A 28 28.06 11.07 27.48
N LEU A 29 28.86 10.05 27.80
CA LEU A 29 28.61 8.67 27.34
C LEU A 29 27.28 8.12 27.85
N LEU A 30 26.93 8.40 29.12
CA LEU A 30 25.64 8.01 29.69
C LEU A 30 24.48 8.74 28.99
N MET A 31 24.61 10.04 28.71
CA MET A 31 23.61 10.79 27.95
C MET A 31 23.48 10.26 26.52
N MET A 32 24.58 9.92 25.85
CA MET A 32 24.55 9.29 24.52
C MET A 32 23.87 7.92 24.55
N PHE A 33 24.13 7.11 25.59
CA PHE A 33 23.49 5.80 25.78
C PHE A 33 21.99 5.93 26.09
N LEU A 34 21.60 6.93 26.87
CA LEU A 34 20.20 7.23 27.20
C LEU A 34 19.44 7.90 26.06
N ALA A 35 20.12 8.64 25.18
CA ALA A 35 19.54 9.26 23.99
C ALA A 35 19.46 8.31 22.77
N PHE A 36 20.27 7.26 22.73
CA PHE A 36 20.25 6.24 21.68
C PHE A 36 18.87 5.57 21.47
N PRO A 37 18.13 5.14 22.52
CA PRO A 37 16.79 4.58 22.32
C PRO A 37 15.75 5.60 21.84
N LEU A 38 15.97 6.91 22.03
CA LEU A 38 15.08 7.96 21.51
C LEU A 38 15.26 8.16 20.00
N PHE A 39 16.45 7.89 19.45
CA PHE A 39 16.70 7.91 18.00
C PHE A 39 16.08 6.72 17.27
N THR A 40 15.97 5.55 17.92
CA THR A 40 15.29 4.37 17.34
C THR A 40 13.76 4.45 17.37
N LEU A 41 13.20 5.44 18.07
CA LEU A 41 11.76 5.77 18.03
C LEU A 41 11.44 6.81 16.95
N ALA A 42 12.40 7.16 16.08
CA ALA A 42 12.15 7.94 14.88
C ALA A 42 11.19 7.15 13.98
N ASN A 43 9.93 7.60 13.95
CA ASN A 43 8.78 6.93 13.37
C ASN A 43 9.02 6.41 11.94
N ASP A 44 8.92 5.10 11.76
CA ASP A 44 8.51 4.54 10.48
C ASP A 44 7.08 5.00 10.22
N LEU A 45 6.89 5.86 9.21
CA LEU A 45 5.55 6.16 8.73
C LEU A 45 4.87 4.82 8.40
N PRO A 46 3.69 4.53 8.96
CA PRO A 46 3.07 3.24 8.74
C PRO A 46 2.84 3.04 7.24
N ASN A 47 3.25 1.89 6.70
CA ASN A 47 3.11 1.62 5.28
C ASN A 47 1.64 1.77 4.86
N PRO A 48 1.30 2.64 3.89
CA PRO A 48 -0.07 2.88 3.47
C PRO A 48 -0.76 1.60 2.95
N ILE A 49 0.00 0.63 2.44
CA ILE A 49 -0.51 -0.68 2.02
C ILE A 49 -1.01 -1.47 3.23
N TYR A 50 -0.24 -1.50 4.33
CA TYR A 50 -0.62 -2.22 5.54
C TYR A 50 -1.86 -1.60 6.19
N GLN A 51 -1.92 -0.26 6.24
CA GLN A 51 -3.10 0.46 6.72
C GLN A 51 -4.34 0.14 5.87
N SER A 52 -4.22 0.17 4.53
CA SER A 52 -5.33 -0.13 3.62
C SER A 52 -5.81 -1.58 3.76
N TRP A 53 -4.88 -2.53 3.92
CA TRP A 53 -5.22 -3.93 4.15
C TRP A 53 -5.92 -4.15 5.49
N SER A 54 -5.43 -3.54 6.57
CA SER A 54 -6.06 -3.61 7.90
C SER A 54 -7.48 -3.01 7.86
N ALA A 55 -7.65 -1.85 7.24
CA ALA A 55 -8.96 -1.22 7.04
C ALA A 55 -9.90 -2.13 6.22
N HIS A 56 -9.41 -2.75 5.15
CA HIS A 56 -10.19 -3.74 4.39
C HIS A 56 -10.64 -4.92 5.26
N GLN A 57 -9.78 -5.48 6.11
CA GLN A 57 -10.18 -6.58 7.00
C GLN A 57 -11.25 -6.14 8.01
N ALA A 58 -11.11 -4.96 8.61
CA ALA A 58 -12.10 -4.42 9.55
C ALA A 58 -13.47 -4.18 8.86
N LEU A 59 -13.48 -3.62 7.66
CA LEU A 59 -14.70 -3.42 6.87
C LEU A 59 -15.33 -4.75 6.46
N LYS A 60 -14.51 -5.74 6.07
CA LYS A 60 -14.99 -7.08 5.72
C LYS A 60 -15.67 -7.78 6.90
N GLN A 61 -15.18 -7.58 8.12
CA GLN A 61 -15.77 -8.16 9.34
C GLN A 61 -17.05 -7.43 9.80
N SER A 62 -17.12 -6.12 9.57
CA SER A 62 -18.20 -5.26 10.08
C SER A 62 -19.31 -4.97 9.06
N THR A 63 -19.18 -5.44 7.81
CA THR A 63 -20.14 -5.13 6.74
C THR A 63 -21.57 -5.58 7.07
N PRO A 64 -22.59 -4.69 6.96
CA PRO A 64 -23.98 -5.06 7.20
C PRO A 64 -24.53 -6.00 6.11
N PHE A 65 -23.91 -6.02 4.93
CA PHE A 65 -24.39 -6.79 3.78
C PHE A 65 -24.15 -8.30 3.92
N ARG A 66 -23.13 -8.71 4.70
CA ARG A 66 -22.76 -10.13 4.92
C ARG A 66 -22.66 -10.96 3.63
N LEU A 67 -22.22 -10.33 2.54
CA LEU A 67 -22.09 -10.94 1.23
C LEU A 67 -20.72 -11.61 1.07
N HIS A 68 -20.67 -12.68 0.28
CA HIS A 68 -19.43 -13.29 -0.19
C HIS A 68 -19.28 -13.04 -1.69
N TRP A 69 -18.08 -12.66 -2.12
CA TRP A 69 -17.77 -12.52 -3.53
C TRP A 69 -17.70 -13.90 -4.19
N VAL A 70 -18.36 -14.04 -5.33
CA VAL A 70 -18.31 -15.24 -6.17
C VAL A 70 -17.73 -14.89 -7.53
N HIS A 71 -17.02 -15.84 -8.13
CA HIS A 71 -16.54 -15.69 -9.50
C HIS A 71 -17.70 -15.90 -10.48
N LEU A 72 -17.98 -14.90 -11.31
CA LEU A 72 -19.04 -14.92 -12.33
C LEU A 72 -18.50 -14.99 -13.77
N GLY A 73 -17.19 -15.22 -13.97
CA GLY A 73 -16.60 -15.25 -15.32
C GLY A 73 -16.63 -13.88 -16.03
N PRO A 74 -16.49 -13.84 -17.37
CA PRO A 74 -16.22 -14.96 -18.29
C PRO A 74 -14.94 -15.72 -17.95
N VAL A 75 -14.98 -17.05 -17.91
CA VAL A 75 -13.80 -17.90 -17.55
C VAL A 75 -12.88 -18.22 -18.74
N MET A 76 -13.37 -18.04 -19.96
CA MET A 76 -12.62 -18.32 -21.19
C MET A 76 -11.76 -17.16 -21.67
N ASN A 77 -11.94 -15.97 -21.10
CA ASN A 77 -11.22 -14.76 -21.48
C ASN A 77 -10.29 -14.34 -20.34
N SER A 78 -8.98 -14.39 -20.57
CA SER A 78 -7.95 -14.02 -19.58
C SER A 78 -7.52 -12.56 -19.67
N ALA A 79 -8.15 -11.75 -20.52
CA ALA A 79 -7.81 -10.33 -20.66
C ALA A 79 -8.26 -9.51 -19.45
N ARG A 80 -7.69 -8.30 -19.29
CA ARG A 80 -8.13 -7.34 -18.27
C ARG A 80 -9.52 -6.80 -18.62
N VAL A 81 -10.43 -6.83 -17.65
CA VAL A 81 -11.72 -6.14 -17.73
C VAL A 81 -11.49 -4.64 -17.64
N GLU A 82 -11.95 -3.89 -18.63
CA GLU A 82 -11.87 -2.42 -18.63
C GLU A 82 -13.18 -1.79 -18.16
N ALA A 83 -14.31 -2.35 -18.58
CA ALA A 83 -15.63 -1.82 -18.25
C ALA A 83 -16.67 -2.92 -18.06
N VAL A 84 -17.61 -2.68 -17.15
CA VAL A 84 -18.76 -3.55 -16.86
C VAL A 84 -20.02 -2.69 -16.84
N GLN A 85 -21.05 -3.11 -17.56
CA GLN A 85 -22.34 -2.43 -17.57
C GLN A 85 -23.48 -3.44 -17.38
N ALA A 86 -24.49 -3.09 -16.60
CA ALA A 86 -25.68 -3.90 -16.41
C ALA A 86 -26.88 -3.27 -17.12
N HIS A 87 -27.79 -4.10 -17.61
CA HIS A 87 -29.02 -3.60 -18.21
C HIS A 87 -29.97 -3.06 -17.11
N PRO A 88 -30.46 -1.81 -17.22
CA PRO A 88 -31.21 -1.15 -16.15
C PRO A 88 -32.51 -1.86 -15.75
N ALA A 89 -33.25 -2.41 -16.73
CA ALA A 89 -34.50 -3.15 -16.47
C ALA A 89 -34.33 -4.68 -16.34
N ARG A 90 -33.14 -5.23 -16.60
CA ARG A 90 -32.90 -6.69 -16.68
C ARG A 90 -31.58 -7.01 -15.98
N PRO A 91 -31.56 -7.12 -14.64
CA PRO A 91 -30.34 -7.29 -13.87
C PRO A 91 -29.49 -8.51 -14.27
N GLY A 92 -30.12 -9.56 -14.78
CA GLY A 92 -29.41 -10.74 -15.30
C GLY A 92 -28.69 -10.52 -16.64
N THR A 93 -28.93 -9.39 -17.31
CA THR A 93 -28.21 -9.00 -18.53
C THR A 93 -27.07 -8.06 -18.18
N MET A 94 -25.84 -8.50 -18.43
CA MET A 94 -24.64 -7.71 -18.19
C MET A 94 -23.69 -7.79 -19.37
N TYR A 95 -22.85 -6.78 -19.50
CA TYR A 95 -21.86 -6.60 -20.54
C TYR A 95 -20.50 -6.36 -19.91
N VAL A 96 -19.47 -7.03 -20.41
CA VAL A 96 -18.10 -6.91 -19.94
C VAL A 96 -17.19 -6.68 -21.13
N ALA A 97 -16.47 -5.57 -21.10
CA ALA A 97 -15.51 -5.17 -22.12
C ALA A 97 -14.09 -5.46 -21.66
N PHE A 98 -13.27 -5.95 -22.58
CA PHE A 98 -11.90 -6.33 -22.32
C PHE A 98 -10.94 -5.54 -23.22
N GLY A 99 -9.81 -5.10 -22.65
CA GLY A 99 -8.80 -4.33 -23.37
C GLY A 99 -8.12 -5.14 -24.48
N SER A 100 -8.13 -6.47 -24.39
CA SER A 100 -7.62 -7.37 -25.43
C SER A 100 -8.46 -8.65 -25.54
N GLY A 101 -9.78 -8.52 -25.59
CA GLY A 101 -10.66 -9.70 -25.49
C GLY A 101 -12.12 -9.49 -25.92
N ASN A 102 -12.41 -8.47 -26.72
CA ASN A 102 -13.76 -8.16 -27.23
C ASN A 102 -14.81 -7.84 -26.15
N LEU A 103 -16.07 -7.67 -26.59
CA LEU A 103 -17.23 -7.45 -25.75
C LEU A 103 -17.96 -8.77 -25.50
N TRP A 104 -18.27 -9.04 -24.24
CA TRP A 104 -19.00 -10.21 -23.80
C TRP A 104 -20.33 -9.83 -23.17
N LYS A 105 -21.34 -10.67 -23.37
CA LYS A 105 -22.69 -10.52 -22.81
C LYS A 105 -23.10 -11.77 -22.05
N THR A 106 -23.74 -11.58 -20.92
CA THR A 106 -24.54 -12.61 -20.22
C THR A 106 -26.01 -12.18 -20.20
N THR A 107 -26.91 -13.15 -20.09
CA THR A 107 -28.35 -12.92 -19.86
C THR A 107 -28.89 -13.75 -18.69
N ASP A 108 -28.00 -14.45 -17.96
CA ASP A 108 -28.33 -15.43 -16.92
C ASP A 108 -27.56 -15.15 -15.62
N ASN A 109 -27.39 -13.87 -15.29
CA ASN A 109 -26.68 -13.39 -14.08
C ASN A 109 -25.19 -13.78 -14.05
N GLY A 110 -24.55 -13.92 -15.20
CA GLY A 110 -23.13 -14.24 -15.31
C GLY A 110 -22.82 -15.74 -15.21
N LEU A 111 -23.82 -16.62 -15.29
CA LEU A 111 -23.56 -18.07 -15.36
C LEU A 111 -22.91 -18.45 -16.69
N THR A 112 -23.38 -17.87 -17.79
CA THR A 112 -22.82 -18.06 -19.12
C THR A 112 -22.57 -16.73 -19.83
N TRP A 113 -21.56 -16.72 -20.69
CA TRP A 113 -21.12 -15.53 -21.42
C TRP A 113 -20.92 -15.85 -22.89
N LYS A 114 -21.32 -14.92 -23.75
CA LYS A 114 -21.15 -15.01 -25.20
C LYS A 114 -20.42 -13.77 -25.72
N PRO A 115 -19.44 -13.91 -26.61
CA PRO A 115 -18.91 -12.75 -27.32
C PRO A 115 -20.00 -12.18 -28.23
N ILE A 116 -20.02 -10.85 -28.37
CA ILE A 116 -20.99 -10.14 -29.23
C ILE A 116 -20.33 -9.10 -30.16
N PHE A 117 -19.00 -9.09 -30.23
CA PHE A 117 -18.20 -8.14 -31.01
C PHE A 117 -16.98 -8.79 -31.68
N GLU A 118 -17.01 -10.11 -31.85
CA GLU A 118 -15.90 -10.92 -32.37
C GLU A 118 -15.65 -10.75 -33.88
N ASN A 119 -16.64 -10.31 -34.63
CA ASN A 119 -16.58 -10.18 -36.09
C ASN A 119 -16.18 -8.77 -36.55
N GLN A 120 -15.40 -8.05 -35.74
CA GLN A 120 -14.96 -6.70 -36.01
C GLN A 120 -13.43 -6.63 -36.11
N PRO A 121 -12.86 -5.71 -36.90
CA PRO A 121 -11.41 -5.60 -37.08
C PRO A 121 -10.68 -5.00 -35.86
N VAL A 122 -11.37 -4.85 -34.72
CA VAL A 122 -10.81 -4.31 -33.49
C VAL A 122 -11.08 -5.28 -32.34
N LEU A 123 -10.01 -5.61 -31.60
CA LEU A 123 -10.07 -6.55 -30.48
C LEU A 123 -10.15 -5.87 -29.11
N GLY A 124 -9.64 -4.63 -29.04
CA GLY A 124 -9.51 -3.88 -27.79
C GLY A 124 -10.66 -2.93 -27.55
N ILE A 125 -11.23 -3.00 -26.36
CA ILE A 125 -12.30 -2.12 -25.92
C ILE A 125 -11.90 -1.49 -24.60
N GLY A 126 -11.78 -0.15 -24.60
CA GLY A 126 -11.42 0.62 -23.42
C GLY A 126 -12.62 1.02 -22.56
N ASP A 127 -13.82 1.14 -23.15
CA ASP A 127 -15.03 1.53 -22.42
C ASP A 127 -16.32 1.10 -23.14
N ILE A 128 -17.41 0.98 -22.39
CA ILE A 128 -18.77 0.75 -22.90
C ILE A 128 -19.82 1.54 -22.12
N ALA A 129 -20.88 1.98 -22.81
CA ALA A 129 -22.04 2.62 -22.20
C ALA A 129 -23.36 2.09 -22.77
N VAL A 130 -24.29 1.72 -21.90
CA VAL A 130 -25.67 1.37 -22.30
C VAL A 130 -26.46 2.65 -22.47
N ALA A 131 -27.12 2.84 -23.61
CA ALA A 131 -27.86 4.06 -23.89
C ALA A 131 -29.09 4.17 -22.95
N PRO A 132 -29.26 5.29 -22.21
CA PRO A 132 -30.40 5.44 -21.30
C PRO A 132 -31.76 5.49 -22.01
N SER A 133 -31.78 6.02 -23.23
CA SER A 133 -32.99 6.14 -24.05
C SER A 133 -33.46 4.81 -24.63
N ASN A 134 -32.53 3.90 -24.90
CA ASN A 134 -32.81 2.56 -25.38
C ASN A 134 -31.72 1.59 -24.89
N PRO A 135 -31.97 0.85 -23.80
CA PRO A 135 -31.01 -0.09 -23.23
C PRO A 135 -30.58 -1.28 -24.11
N ASP A 136 -31.19 -1.46 -25.28
CA ASP A 136 -30.71 -2.42 -26.29
C ASP A 136 -29.58 -1.84 -27.17
N VAL A 137 -29.28 -0.55 -27.06
CA VAL A 137 -28.16 0.13 -27.75
C VAL A 137 -26.98 0.30 -26.79
N ILE A 138 -25.79 -0.09 -27.27
CA ILE A 138 -24.53 -0.01 -26.52
C ILE A 138 -23.52 0.77 -27.34
N TRP A 139 -22.93 1.79 -26.72
CA TRP A 139 -21.79 2.53 -27.25
C TRP A 139 -20.49 1.88 -26.81
N LEU A 140 -19.52 1.89 -27.70
CA LEU A 140 -18.29 1.12 -27.57
C LEU A 140 -17.10 2.04 -27.85
N GLY A 141 -16.23 2.22 -26.86
CA GLY A 141 -14.98 2.95 -26.97
C GLY A 141 -13.85 2.02 -27.40
N SER A 142 -13.62 1.92 -28.71
CA SER A 142 -12.48 1.19 -29.28
C SER A 142 -11.27 2.10 -29.48
N GLY A 143 -10.05 1.62 -29.22
CA GLY A 143 -8.80 2.38 -29.35
C GLY A 143 -7.60 1.50 -29.64
#